data_AF-A0A5C1QTM4-F1
#
_entry.id   AF-A0A5C1QTM4-F1
#
_cell.length_a   1.000
_cell.length_b   1.000
_cell.length_c   1.000
_cell.angle_alpha   90.00
_cell.angle_beta   90.00
_cell.angle_gamma   90.00
#
_symmetry.space_group_name_H-M   'P 1'
#
loop_
_entity.id
_entity.type
_entity.pdbx_description
1 polymer ?
#
loop_
_entity_poly.entity_id
_entity_poly.type
_entity_poly.pdbx_seq_one_letter_code
_entity_poly.pdbx_strand_id
1 'polypeptide(L)'
;MEQKSLEKLTVKEIVSLAGVTRQTFYRNFNDKYDLVNWYFDVLAKECFEQMGISLSMREGLIHKYDFIRKEAVFFSQAFKSSDYNSIKEHDYQFILSFYTNLIEKKTKRPLDEDIQFLLEMYCHGSIAMTVEWAINGMQKTSEMMADSLIEALPIKLSELLHPVLVKNI
;
A
#
# COMPACT_ATOMS: atom_id res chain seq x y z
N MET A 1 17.85 -5.22 3.93
CA MET A 1 17.53 -4.37 5.10
C MET A 1 17.56 -5.13 6.42
N GLU A 2 18.01 -6.39 6.44
CA GLU A 2 18.18 -7.18 7.67
C GLU A 2 19.30 -6.67 8.59
N GLN A 3 20.36 -6.09 8.01
CA GLN A 3 21.55 -5.65 8.75
C GLN A 3 21.59 -4.13 8.98
N LYS A 4 20.89 -3.34 8.16
CA LYS A 4 20.91 -1.87 8.19
C LYS A 4 19.54 -1.30 7.80
N SER A 5 19.16 -0.20 8.45
CA SER A 5 17.99 0.59 8.10
C SER A 5 18.13 1.18 6.70
N LEU A 6 16.99 1.49 6.06
CA LEU A 6 16.98 2.10 4.73
C LEU A 6 17.78 3.41 4.71
N GLU A 7 17.65 4.25 5.73
CA GLU A 7 18.40 5.51 5.88
C GLU A 7 19.92 5.31 5.82
N LYS A 8 20.44 4.24 6.44
CA LYS A 8 21.88 3.96 6.50
C LYS A 8 22.43 3.23 5.26
N LEU A 9 21.54 2.64 4.46
CA LEU A 9 21.91 1.98 3.20
C LEU A 9 22.29 3.01 2.14
N THR A 10 23.43 2.78 1.48
CA THR A 10 23.88 3.59 0.34
C THR A 10 23.61 2.88 -0.98
N VAL A 11 23.42 3.65 -2.06
CA VAL A 11 23.32 3.08 -3.42
C VAL A 11 24.57 2.26 -3.75
N LYS A 12 25.75 2.63 -3.24
CA LYS A 12 26.99 1.85 -3.40
C LYS A 12 26.84 0.41 -2.89
N GLU A 13 26.30 0.25 -1.69
CA GLU A 13 26.13 -1.06 -1.06
C GLU A 13 25.07 -1.87 -1.81
N ILE A 14 23.96 -1.23 -2.21
CA ILE A 14 22.89 -1.88 -2.99
C ILE A 14 23.46 -2.46 -4.28
N VAL A 15 24.16 -1.65 -5.09
CA VAL A 15 24.68 -2.12 -6.39
C VAL A 15 25.82 -3.13 -6.23
N SER A 16 26.60 -3.03 -5.15
CA SER A 16 27.64 -4.00 -4.82
C SER A 16 27.05 -5.37 -4.49
N LEU A 17 25.93 -5.42 -3.77
CA LEU A 17 25.24 -6.67 -3.43
C LEU A 17 24.47 -7.24 -4.63
N ALA A 18 23.86 -6.36 -5.43
CA ALA A 18 23.09 -6.76 -6.61
C ALA A 18 23.95 -7.13 -7.83
N GLY A 19 25.27 -6.92 -7.79
CA GLY A 19 26.17 -7.22 -8.90
C GLY A 19 25.97 -6.32 -10.13
N VAL A 20 25.49 -5.08 -9.93
CA VAL A 20 25.23 -4.11 -11.01
C VAL A 20 26.06 -2.83 -10.83
N THR A 21 26.10 -1.97 -11.85
CA THR A 21 26.77 -0.68 -11.76
C THR A 21 25.85 0.41 -11.19
N ARG A 22 26.42 1.47 -10.61
CA ARG A 22 25.65 2.67 -10.23
C ARG A 22 24.90 3.28 -11.41
N GLN A 23 25.51 3.28 -12.59
CA GLN A 23 24.86 3.78 -13.80
C GLN A 23 23.62 2.96 -14.16
N THR A 24 23.67 1.63 -13.97
CA THR A 24 22.51 0.77 -14.16
C THR A 24 21.43 1.06 -13.12
N PHE A 25 21.80 1.29 -11.86
CA PHE A 25 20.85 1.70 -10.83
C PHE A 25 20.15 3.02 -11.20
N TYR A 26 20.91 4.08 -11.46
CA TYR A 26 20.36 5.41 -11.75
C TYR A 26 19.63 5.52 -13.09
N ARG A 27 19.77 4.53 -13.97
CA ARG A 27 18.92 4.40 -15.16
C ARG A 27 17.49 3.97 -14.83
N ASN A 28 17.30 3.27 -13.71
CA ASN A 28 16.01 2.71 -13.31
C ASN A 28 15.41 3.41 -12.09
N PHE A 29 16.23 3.92 -11.19
CA PHE A 29 15.79 4.49 -9.91
C PHE A 29 16.55 5.78 -9.58
N ASN A 30 15.82 6.81 -9.18
CA ASN A 30 16.39 8.08 -8.76
C ASN A 30 17.23 7.92 -7.49
N ASP A 31 16.73 7.12 -6.55
CA ASP A 31 17.40 6.82 -5.29
C ASP A 31 16.91 5.48 -4.69
N LYS A 32 17.33 5.17 -3.46
CA LYS A 32 16.94 3.94 -2.75
C LYS A 32 15.47 3.91 -2.31
N TYR A 33 14.83 5.06 -2.15
CA TYR A 33 13.41 5.15 -1.80
C TYR A 33 12.56 4.90 -3.04
N ASP A 34 12.97 5.41 -4.19
CA ASP A 34 12.34 5.13 -5.48
C ASP A 34 12.35 3.62 -5.79
N LEU A 35 13.47 2.93 -5.53
CA LEU A 35 13.52 1.47 -5.61
C LEU A 35 12.51 0.78 -4.67
N VAL A 36 12.36 1.29 -3.44
CA VAL A 36 11.44 0.72 -2.45
C VAL A 36 9.98 0.95 -2.86
N ASN A 37 9.66 2.15 -3.37
CA ASN A 37 8.33 2.50 -3.87
C ASN A 37 7.98 1.66 -5.11
N TRP A 38 8.93 1.47 -6.04
CA TRP A 38 8.74 0.57 -7.17
C TRP A 38 8.46 -0.87 -6.74
N TYR A 39 9.19 -1.39 -5.75
CA TYR A 39 8.92 -2.73 -5.23
C TYR A 39 7.53 -2.83 -4.57
N PHE A 40 7.10 -1.76 -3.90
CA PHE A 40 5.74 -1.66 -3.38
C PHE A 40 4.69 -1.60 -4.48
N ASP A 41 4.94 -0.89 -5.58
CA ASP A 41 4.03 -0.83 -6.74
C ASP A 41 3.82 -2.20 -7.37
N VAL A 42 4.86 -3.03 -7.45
CA VAL A 42 4.73 -4.42 -7.92
C VAL A 42 3.71 -5.18 -7.07
N LEU A 43 3.79 -5.06 -5.74
CA LEU A 43 2.81 -5.63 -4.82
C LEU A 43 1.41 -5.03 -5.04
N ALA A 44 1.34 -3.71 -5.09
CA ALA A 44 0.08 -3.00 -5.13
C ALA A 44 -0.68 -3.35 -6.41
N LYS A 45 0.05 -3.50 -7.51
CA LYS A 45 -0.46 -3.97 -8.78
C LYS A 45 -1.07 -5.38 -8.70
N GLU A 46 -0.34 -6.33 -8.10
CA GLU A 46 -0.82 -7.71 -7.96
C GLU A 46 -2.10 -7.82 -7.12
N CYS A 47 -2.23 -6.99 -6.08
CA CYS A 47 -3.36 -7.07 -5.14
C CYS A 47 -4.56 -6.22 -5.56
N PHE A 48 -4.34 -4.95 -5.92
CA PHE A 48 -5.41 -3.96 -6.10
C PHE A 48 -5.98 -3.93 -7.51
N GLU A 49 -5.19 -4.15 -8.57
CA GLU A 49 -5.75 -4.19 -9.94
C GLU A 49 -6.73 -5.35 -10.13
N GLN A 50 -6.61 -6.41 -9.33
CA GLN A 50 -7.50 -7.56 -9.35
C GLN A 50 -8.76 -7.40 -8.46
N MET A 51 -8.80 -6.39 -7.58
CA MET A 51 -9.97 -6.12 -6.75
C MET A 51 -11.16 -5.68 -7.60
N GLY A 52 -12.32 -6.31 -7.40
CA GLY A 52 -13.53 -6.07 -8.17
C GLY A 52 -13.54 -6.73 -9.56
N ILE A 53 -12.46 -7.41 -9.94
CA ILE A 53 -12.36 -8.23 -11.16
C ILE A 53 -12.38 -9.72 -10.80
N SER A 54 -11.34 -10.19 -10.10
CA SER A 54 -11.16 -11.59 -9.69
C SER A 54 -11.12 -11.77 -8.17
N LEU A 55 -10.84 -10.69 -7.43
CA LEU A 55 -10.77 -10.67 -5.98
C LEU A 55 -11.84 -9.73 -5.40
N SER A 56 -12.44 -10.12 -4.28
CA SER A 56 -13.13 -9.19 -3.39
C SER A 56 -12.13 -8.26 -2.70
N MET A 57 -12.62 -7.13 -2.16
CA MET A 57 -11.81 -6.22 -1.34
C MET A 57 -11.14 -6.96 -0.19
N ARG A 58 -11.87 -7.86 0.48
CA ARG A 58 -11.34 -8.67 1.58
C ARG A 58 -10.19 -9.56 1.12
N GLU A 59 -10.35 -10.29 0.02
CA GLU A 59 -9.28 -11.13 -0.54
C GLU A 59 -8.05 -10.30 -0.93
N GLY A 60 -8.25 -9.17 -1.60
CA GLY A 60 -7.13 -8.30 -1.98
C GLY A 60 -6.41 -7.68 -0.78
N LEU A 61 -7.14 -7.31 0.27
CA LEU A 61 -6.55 -6.81 1.52
C LEU A 61 -5.77 -7.91 2.24
N ILE A 62 -6.29 -9.13 2.30
CA ILE A 62 -5.58 -10.28 2.87
C ILE A 62 -4.27 -10.52 2.11
N HIS A 63 -4.31 -10.52 0.77
CA HIS A 63 -3.09 -10.66 -0.04
C HIS A 63 -2.08 -9.54 0.23
N LYS A 64 -2.53 -8.28 0.35
CA LYS A 64 -1.65 -7.16 0.75
C LYS A 64 -0.97 -7.46 2.08
N TYR A 65 -1.73 -7.86 3.10
CA TYR A 65 -1.18 -8.12 4.44
C TYR A 65 -0.29 -9.36 4.50
N ASP A 66 -0.62 -10.43 3.76
CA ASP A 66 0.21 -11.62 3.68
C ASP A 66 1.55 -11.34 3.02
N PHE A 67 1.58 -10.53 1.97
CA PHE A 67 2.83 -10.13 1.35
C PHE A 67 3.65 -9.23 2.28
N ILE A 68 3.02 -8.25 2.94
CA ILE A 68 3.74 -7.41 3.91
C ILE A 68 4.33 -8.28 5.02
N ARG A 69 3.61 -9.31 5.48
CA ARG A 69 4.12 -10.28 6.46
C ARG A 69 5.25 -11.14 5.91
N LYS A 70 5.14 -11.63 4.67
CA LYS A 70 6.19 -12.41 4.01
C LYS A 70 7.51 -11.63 3.93
N GLU A 71 7.40 -10.33 3.67
CA GLU A 71 8.54 -9.41 3.57
C GLU A 71 8.69 -8.54 4.84
N ALA A 72 8.39 -9.10 6.03
CA ALA A 72 8.24 -8.34 7.27
C ALA A 72 9.45 -7.46 7.63
N VAL A 73 10.67 -7.97 7.44
CA VAL A 73 11.89 -7.21 7.74
C VAL A 73 12.03 -6.02 6.80
N PHE A 74 11.70 -6.19 5.52
CA PHE A 74 11.75 -5.12 4.54
C PHE A 74 10.74 -4.02 4.88
N PHE A 75 9.46 -4.37 5.03
CA PHE A 75 8.40 -3.38 5.25
C PHE A 75 8.48 -2.71 6.62
N SER A 76 8.78 -3.45 7.70
CA SER A 76 8.95 -2.85 9.03
C SER A 76 10.09 -1.82 9.07
N GLN A 77 11.12 -1.99 8.23
CA GLN A 77 12.22 -1.03 8.11
C GLN A 77 11.90 0.10 7.13
N ALA A 78 11.20 -0.19 6.03
CA ALA A 78 10.76 0.82 5.06
C ALA A 78 9.77 1.81 5.69
N PHE A 79 8.80 1.32 6.46
CA PHE A 79 7.80 2.15 7.15
C PHE A 79 8.36 2.97 8.32
N LYS A 80 9.58 2.67 8.81
CA LYS A 80 10.26 3.50 9.82
C LYS A 80 10.87 4.77 9.22
N SER A 81 11.09 4.80 7.90
CA SER A 81 11.59 6.00 7.22
C SER A 81 10.56 7.14 7.32
N SER A 82 11.04 8.35 7.62
CA SER A 82 10.25 9.59 7.63
C SER A 82 10.64 10.53 6.48
N ASP A 83 11.25 10.00 5.42
CA ASP A 83 11.69 10.77 4.26
C ASP A 83 10.51 11.33 3.44
N TYR A 84 10.75 12.38 2.64
CA TYR A 84 9.76 13.04 1.80
C TYR A 84 9.14 12.07 0.77
N ASN A 85 9.94 11.14 0.24
CA ASN A 85 9.49 10.07 -0.66
C ASN A 85 9.14 8.77 0.10
N SER A 86 8.62 8.87 1.33
CA SER A 86 8.33 7.68 2.12
C SER A 86 7.29 6.79 1.44
N ILE A 87 7.46 5.48 1.65
CA ILE A 87 6.49 4.46 1.26
C ILE A 87 5.07 4.74 1.79
N LYS A 88 4.92 5.52 2.87
CA LYS A 88 3.61 5.89 3.44
C LYS A 88 2.86 6.86 2.53
N GLU A 89 3.56 7.90 2.07
CA GLU A 89 2.96 8.89 1.16
C GLU A 89 2.67 8.24 -0.18
N HIS A 90 3.58 7.37 -0.65
CA HIS A 90 3.37 6.60 -1.87
C HIS A 90 2.15 5.66 -1.78
N ASP A 91 2.00 4.90 -0.68
CA ASP A 91 0.81 4.05 -0.44
C ASP A 91 -0.46 4.91 -0.33
N TYR A 92 -0.38 6.10 0.26
CA TYR A 92 -1.52 7.02 0.35
C TYR A 92 -2.00 7.49 -1.02
N GLN A 93 -1.09 8.02 -1.83
CA GLN A 93 -1.44 8.48 -3.18
C GLN A 93 -1.98 7.33 -4.03
N PHE A 94 -1.38 6.13 -3.92
CA PHE A 94 -1.85 4.95 -4.64
C PHE A 94 -3.27 4.53 -4.22
N ILE A 95 -3.52 4.34 -2.92
CA ILE A 95 -4.81 3.87 -2.40
C ILE A 95 -5.91 4.90 -2.66
N LEU A 96 -5.63 6.19 -2.42
CA LEU A 96 -6.58 7.26 -2.68
C LEU A 96 -6.97 7.28 -4.16
N SER A 97 -5.98 7.27 -5.06
CA SER A 97 -6.23 7.25 -6.51
C SER A 97 -7.02 6.00 -6.93
N PHE A 98 -6.70 4.84 -6.37
CA PHE A 98 -7.42 3.59 -6.64
C PHE A 98 -8.92 3.71 -6.28
N TYR A 99 -9.23 4.12 -5.06
CA TYR A 99 -10.62 4.27 -4.63
C TYR A 99 -11.35 5.39 -5.36
N THR A 100 -10.68 6.51 -5.62
CA THR A 100 -11.22 7.60 -6.42
C THR A 100 -11.65 7.10 -7.79
N ASN A 101 -10.74 6.46 -8.53
CA ASN A 101 -11.03 5.92 -9.85
C ASN A 101 -12.17 4.90 -9.82
N LEU A 102 -12.22 4.04 -8.79
CA LEU A 102 -13.27 3.05 -8.62
C LEU A 102 -14.65 3.69 -8.42
N ILE A 103 -14.74 4.68 -7.53
CA ILE A 103 -15.99 5.38 -7.22
C ILE A 103 -16.45 6.22 -8.41
N GLU A 104 -15.56 6.97 -9.05
CA GLU A 104 -15.89 7.79 -10.22
C GLU A 104 -16.31 6.93 -11.42
N LYS A 105 -15.63 5.81 -11.66
CA LYS A 105 -16.01 4.86 -12.72
C LYS A 105 -17.39 4.27 -12.49
N LYS A 106 -17.76 3.98 -11.23
CA LYS A 106 -19.08 3.46 -10.85
C LYS A 106 -20.16 4.51 -10.99
N THR A 107 -19.93 5.71 -10.46
CA THR A 107 -20.93 6.78 -10.38
C THR A 107 -21.01 7.63 -11.65
N LYS A 108 -20.03 7.53 -12.55
CA LYS A 108 -19.87 8.35 -13.77
C LYS A 108 -19.80 9.85 -13.50
N ARG A 109 -19.35 10.24 -12.31
CA ARG A 109 -19.18 11.62 -11.87
C ARG A 109 -17.92 11.74 -10.99
N PRO A 110 -17.33 12.94 -10.88
CA PRO A 110 -16.32 13.22 -9.87
C PRO A 110 -16.84 12.98 -8.44
N LEU A 111 -15.93 12.77 -7.51
CA LEU A 111 -16.25 12.75 -6.08
C LEU A 111 -16.81 14.10 -5.64
N ASP A 112 -17.88 14.07 -4.86
CA ASP A 112 -18.32 15.25 -4.12
C ASP A 112 -17.41 15.48 -2.89
N GLU A 113 -17.44 16.70 -2.34
CA GLU A 113 -16.56 17.12 -1.24
C GLU A 113 -16.71 16.23 0.01
N ASP A 114 -17.94 15.80 0.31
CA ASP A 114 -18.25 14.93 1.44
C ASP A 114 -17.58 13.55 1.29
N ILE A 115 -17.73 12.92 0.11
CA ILE A 115 -17.13 11.62 -0.17
C ILE A 115 -15.61 11.73 -0.25
N GLN A 116 -15.07 12.80 -0.85
CA GLN A 116 -13.62 13.06 -0.88
C GLN A 116 -13.05 13.12 0.53
N PHE A 117 -13.65 13.92 1.42
CA PHE A 117 -13.19 14.05 2.80
C PHE A 117 -13.22 12.70 3.55
N LEU A 118 -14.31 11.94 3.42
CA LEU A 118 -14.41 10.63 4.06
C LEU A 118 -13.36 9.64 3.53
N LEU A 119 -13.08 9.69 2.22
CA LEU A 119 -12.11 8.81 1.60
C LEU A 119 -10.68 9.15 2.05
N GLU A 120 -10.32 10.43 2.06
CA GLU A 120 -9.01 10.88 2.56
C GLU A 120 -8.80 10.47 4.03
N MET A 121 -9.79 10.71 4.88
CA MET A 121 -9.76 10.32 6.29
C MET A 121 -9.58 8.80 6.45
N TYR A 122 -10.34 8.00 5.68
CA TYR A 122 -10.22 6.55 5.69
C TYR A 122 -8.83 6.08 5.23
N CYS A 123 -8.33 6.64 4.13
CA CYS A 123 -6.99 6.32 3.60
C CYS A 123 -5.90 6.64 4.62
N HIS A 124 -5.92 7.84 5.22
CA HIS A 124 -4.96 8.21 6.26
C HIS A 124 -5.00 7.26 7.46
N GLY A 125 -6.20 6.95 7.96
CA GLY A 125 -6.37 6.01 9.09
C GLY A 125 -5.86 4.61 8.75
N SER A 126 -6.26 4.07 7.60
CA SER A 126 -5.89 2.72 7.17
C SER A 126 -4.38 2.53 7.01
N ILE A 127 -3.67 3.55 6.50
CA ILE A 127 -2.22 3.53 6.35
C ILE A 127 -1.52 3.66 7.69
N ALA A 128 -1.99 4.56 8.56
CA ALA A 128 -1.45 4.69 9.91
C ALA A 128 -1.53 3.35 10.67
N MET A 129 -2.68 2.68 10.62
CA MET A 129 -2.87 1.37 11.25
C MET A 129 -2.00 0.28 10.61
N THR A 130 -1.81 0.31 9.30
CA THR A 130 -0.93 -0.64 8.58
C THR A 130 0.54 -0.44 8.97
N VAL A 131 0.99 0.81 9.05
CA VAL A 131 2.34 1.16 9.52
C VAL A 131 2.56 0.68 10.95
N GLU A 132 1.63 1.00 11.86
CA GLU A 132 1.72 0.59 13.26
C GLU A 132 1.80 -0.93 13.40
N TRP A 133 0.92 -1.65 12.70
CA TRP A 133 0.92 -3.11 12.68
C TRP A 133 2.27 -3.67 12.16
N ALA A 134 2.81 -3.11 11.07
CA ALA A 134 4.05 -3.57 10.47
C ALA A 134 5.28 -3.31 11.37
N ILE A 135 5.34 -2.19 12.07
CA ILE A 135 6.49 -1.85 12.94
C ILE A 135 6.43 -2.55 14.31
N ASN A 136 5.23 -2.92 14.78
CA ASN A 136 4.99 -3.55 16.08
C ASN A 136 4.91 -5.09 16.00
N GLY A 137 5.54 -5.69 14.99
CA GLY A 137 5.70 -7.14 14.88
C GLY A 137 4.50 -7.88 14.32
N MET A 138 3.56 -7.19 13.68
CA MET A 138 2.49 -7.80 12.88
C MET A 138 1.60 -8.79 13.66
N GLN A 139 1.26 -8.43 14.91
CA GLN A 139 0.60 -9.33 15.87
C GLN A 139 -0.78 -9.83 15.40
N LYS A 140 -1.56 -8.99 14.72
CA LYS A 140 -2.84 -9.39 14.11
C LYS A 140 -2.60 -10.21 12.84
N THR A 141 -3.46 -11.21 12.58
CA THR A 141 -3.43 -11.95 11.31
C THR A 141 -3.83 -11.06 10.13
N SER A 142 -3.59 -11.51 8.90
CA SER A 142 -3.92 -10.73 7.68
C SER A 142 -5.42 -10.55 7.56
N GLU A 143 -6.19 -11.58 7.91
CA GLU A 143 -7.63 -11.58 7.97
C GLU A 143 -8.13 -10.57 9.01
N MET A 144 -7.57 -10.59 10.22
CA MET A 144 -7.96 -9.64 11.26
C MET A 144 -7.71 -8.18 10.84
N MET A 145 -6.61 -7.93 10.14
CA MET A 145 -6.31 -6.59 9.60
C MET A 145 -7.30 -6.20 8.49
N ALA A 146 -7.52 -7.09 7.52
CA ALA A 146 -8.48 -6.86 6.44
C ALA A 146 -9.89 -6.60 6.96
N ASP A 147 -10.35 -7.42 7.90
CA ASP A 147 -11.68 -7.30 8.51
C ASP A 147 -11.82 -5.99 9.29
N SER A 148 -10.79 -5.60 10.07
CA SER A 148 -10.78 -4.32 10.79
C SER A 148 -10.88 -3.13 9.82
N LEU A 149 -10.19 -3.18 8.67
CA LEU A 149 -10.22 -2.11 7.68
C LEU A 149 -11.55 -2.02 6.93
N ILE A 150 -12.20 -3.16 6.69
CA ILE A 150 -13.53 -3.19 6.07
C ILE A 150 -14.57 -2.65 7.04
N GLU A 151 -14.51 -3.05 8.32
CA GLU A 151 -15.43 -2.57 9.36
C GLU A 151 -15.29 -1.06 9.60
N ALA A 152 -14.08 -0.53 9.46
CA ALA A 152 -13.80 0.90 9.61
C ALA A 152 -14.28 1.77 8.43
N LEU A 153 -14.80 1.20 7.34
CA LEU A 153 -15.31 1.98 6.21
C LEU A 153 -16.54 2.81 6.63
N PRO A 154 -16.52 4.14 6.43
CA PRO A 154 -17.71 4.96 6.58
C PRO A 154 -18.87 4.42 5.74
N ILE A 155 -20.09 4.44 6.28
CA ILE A 155 -21.29 3.88 5.62
C ILE A 155 -21.46 4.41 4.19
N LYS A 156 -21.30 5.73 3.99
CA LYS A 156 -21.36 6.35 2.66
C LYS A 156 -20.35 5.75 1.66
N LEU A 157 -19.13 5.43 2.11
CA LEU A 157 -18.12 4.77 1.27
C LEU A 157 -18.45 3.29 1.04
N SER A 158 -18.91 2.59 2.09
CA SER A 158 -19.29 1.18 2.01
C SER A 158 -20.40 0.95 0.97
N GLU A 159 -21.42 1.80 0.93
CA GLU A 159 -22.49 1.74 -0.08
C GLU A 159 -21.96 1.94 -1.51
N LEU A 160 -20.99 2.85 -1.67
CA LEU A 160 -20.33 3.09 -2.96
C LEU A 160 -19.41 1.94 -3.36
N LEU A 161 -18.80 1.24 -2.40
CA LEU A 161 -17.82 0.17 -2.64
C LEU A 161 -18.42 -1.24 -2.57
N HIS A 162 -19.71 -1.38 -2.22
CA HIS A 162 -20.40 -2.67 -2.02
C HIS A 162 -20.15 -3.74 -3.12
N PRO A 163 -20.15 -3.44 -4.43
CA PRO A 163 -19.90 -4.45 -5.47
C PRO A 163 -18.47 -5.00 -5.48
N VAL A 164 -17.53 -4.34 -4.80
CA VAL A 164 -16.15 -4.78 -4.63
C VAL A 164 -15.96 -5.44 -3.26
N LEU A 165 -16.79 -5.08 -2.27
CA LEU A 165 -16.82 -5.75 -0.96
C LEU A 165 -17.26 -7.22 -1.07
N VAL A 166 -18.19 -7.51 -1.97
CA VAL A 166 -18.72 -8.86 -2.20
C VAL A 166 -18.16 -9.38 -3.53
N LYS A 167 -17.66 -10.62 -3.54
CA LYS A 167 -17.23 -11.27 -4.80
C LYS A 167 -18.43 -11.28 -5.75
N ASN A 168 -18.31 -10.64 -6.91
CA ASN A 168 -19.33 -10.76 -7.95
C ASN A 168 -19.37 -12.22 -8.38
N ILE A 169 -20.45 -12.92 -8.03
CA ILE A 169 -20.77 -14.27 -8.51
C ILE A 169 -21.41 -14.14 -9.89
#